data_AF-A0AAU3T1F3-F1
#
_entry.id   AF-A0AAU3T1F3-F1
#
_cell.length_a   1.000
_cell.length_b   1.000
_cell.length_c   1.000
_cell.angle_alpha   90.00
_cell.angle_beta   90.00
_cell.angle_gamma   90.00
#
_symmetry.space_group_name_H-M   'P 1'
#
loop_
_entity.id
_entity.type
_entity.pdbx_description
1 polymer ?
#
loop_
_entity_poly.entity_id
_entity_poly.type
_entity_poly.pdbx_seq_one_letter_code
_entity_poly.pdbx_strand_id
1 'polypeptide(L)'
;MTLTAYMLCANSAALPGYQLVNLPSADVANRASREAACPAGKVVVSGGAETRGKDPALRVSVAPRPKEGSPSLWTASGQSLSAATVGLAVTAICANPVPGYEIVELPVADAPNSTAKSLACPSGKAPLSGGVAGYNTAVVTSSRPEFVSGAVKWSARVREPSRTTAASSLTVICAN
;
A
#
# COMPACT_ATOMS: atom_id res chain seq x y z
N MET A 1 15.37 5.89 17.64
CA MET A 1 14.52 5.61 16.46
C MET A 1 13.20 6.30 16.68
N THR A 2 12.75 7.14 15.75
CA THR A 2 11.46 7.85 15.86
C THR A 2 10.49 7.23 14.86
N LEU A 3 9.31 6.84 15.33
CA LEU A 3 8.22 6.36 14.50
C LEU A 3 7.19 7.49 14.35
N THR A 4 6.80 7.79 13.11
CA THR A 4 5.69 8.70 12.83
C THR A 4 4.57 7.91 12.19
N ALA A 5 3.40 7.93 12.83
CA ALA A 5 2.19 7.31 12.32
C ALA A 5 1.24 8.38 11.77
N TYR A 6 0.46 7.99 10.77
CA TYR A 6 -0.56 8.83 10.14
C TYR A 6 -1.87 8.07 10.11
N MET A 7 -2.98 8.78 10.27
CA MET A 7 -4.33 8.24 10.13
C MET A 7 -5.14 9.23 9.31
N LEU A 8 -5.88 8.73 8.32
CA LEU A 8 -6.88 9.51 7.60
C LEU A 8 -8.25 9.17 8.19
N CYS A 9 -8.96 10.21 8.59
CA CYS A 9 -10.29 10.09 9.18
C CYS A 9 -11.33 10.51 8.15
N ALA A 10 -12.41 9.74 8.04
CA ALA A 10 -13.57 10.07 7.24
C ALA A 10 -14.85 9.82 8.06
N ASN A 11 -15.94 10.50 7.72
CA ASN A 11 -17.24 10.19 8.31
C ASN A 11 -17.64 8.75 7.93
N SER A 12 -18.18 7.98 8.88
CA SER A 12 -18.67 6.62 8.61
C SER A 12 -19.67 6.55 7.44
N ALA A 13 -20.50 7.58 7.26
CA ALA A 13 -21.43 7.67 6.14
C ALA A 13 -20.75 7.81 4.78
N ALA A 14 -19.49 8.28 4.73
CA ALA A 14 -18.70 8.38 3.51
C ALA A 14 -18.11 7.02 3.06
N LEU A 15 -18.12 6.01 3.94
CA LEU A 15 -17.67 4.64 3.66
C LEU A 15 -18.80 3.63 3.88
N PRO A 16 -19.88 3.69 3.09
CA PRO A 16 -21.04 2.81 3.25
C PRO A 16 -20.61 1.34 3.12
N GLY A 17 -21.15 0.48 3.98
CA GLY A 17 -20.80 -0.94 3.97
C GLY A 17 -19.35 -1.23 4.37
N TYR A 18 -18.72 -0.36 5.17
CA TYR A 18 -17.39 -0.59 5.75
C TYR A 18 -17.24 -2.02 6.28
N GLN A 19 -16.15 -2.68 5.92
CA GLN A 19 -15.82 -4.02 6.36
C GLN A 19 -14.31 -4.22 6.38
N LEU A 20 -13.82 -4.81 7.47
CA LEU A 20 -12.43 -5.22 7.60
C LEU A 20 -12.27 -6.66 7.11
N VAL A 21 -11.32 -6.89 6.20
CA VAL A 21 -10.86 -8.23 5.81
C VAL A 21 -9.45 -8.39 6.33
N ASN A 22 -9.26 -9.33 7.26
CA ASN A 22 -7.97 -9.60 7.89
C ASN A 22 -7.48 -11.00 7.50
N LEU A 23 -6.31 -11.05 6.88
CA LEU A 23 -5.53 -12.27 6.72
C LEU A 23 -4.52 -12.35 7.86
N PRO A 24 -4.73 -13.23 8.85
CA PRO A 24 -3.86 -13.34 10.00
C PRO A 24 -2.44 -13.77 9.57
N SER A 25 -1.45 -13.44 10.38
CA SER A 25 -0.05 -13.72 10.09
C SER A 25 0.17 -15.21 9.80
N ALA A 26 0.89 -15.48 8.71
CA ALA A 26 1.36 -16.81 8.35
C ALA A 26 2.77 -16.68 7.77
N ASP A 27 3.60 -17.69 7.99
CA ASP A 27 4.92 -17.75 7.39
C ASP A 27 4.79 -18.03 5.89
N VAL A 28 5.37 -17.14 5.09
CA VAL A 28 5.45 -17.29 3.64
C VAL A 28 6.90 -17.34 3.21
N ALA A 29 7.17 -17.97 2.07
CA ALA A 29 8.47 -17.88 1.44
C ALA A 29 8.86 -16.40 1.24
N ASN A 30 10.15 -16.09 1.41
CA ASN A 30 10.64 -14.74 1.22
C ASN A 30 10.17 -14.15 -0.11
N ARG A 31 9.65 -12.92 -0.06
CA ARG A 31 9.15 -12.17 -1.22
C ARG A 31 7.85 -12.70 -1.82
N ALA A 32 7.25 -13.76 -1.27
CA ALA A 32 5.91 -14.18 -1.64
C ALA A 32 4.88 -13.15 -1.18
N SER A 33 3.82 -12.99 -1.99
CA SER A 33 2.72 -12.09 -1.71
C SER A 33 1.57 -12.82 -1.00
N ARG A 34 0.79 -12.04 -0.26
CA ARG A 34 -0.55 -12.41 0.23
C ARG A 34 -1.53 -11.30 -0.09
N GLU A 35 -2.78 -11.66 -0.30
CA GLU A 35 -3.80 -10.76 -0.85
C GLU A 35 -5.11 -10.83 -0.06
N ALA A 36 -5.48 -9.73 0.60
CA ALA A 36 -6.76 -9.60 1.29
C ALA A 36 -7.81 -9.10 0.31
N ALA A 37 -8.65 -10.00 -0.22
CA ALA A 37 -9.68 -9.67 -1.18
C ALA A 37 -10.96 -9.12 -0.53
N CYS A 38 -11.51 -8.06 -1.10
CA CYS A 38 -12.80 -7.54 -0.68
C CYS A 38 -13.94 -8.46 -1.12
N PRO A 39 -15.04 -8.54 -0.33
CA PRO A 39 -16.23 -9.27 -0.74
C PRO A 39 -16.79 -8.77 -2.06
N ALA A 40 -17.55 -9.64 -2.74
CA ALA A 40 -18.19 -9.30 -4.01
C ALA A 40 -19.01 -7.99 -3.91
N GLY A 41 -18.86 -7.12 -4.91
CA GLY A 41 -19.53 -5.82 -4.97
C GLY A 41 -18.89 -4.72 -4.13
N LYS A 42 -17.86 -5.01 -3.31
CA LYS A 42 -17.10 -4.01 -2.55
C LYS A 42 -15.77 -3.66 -3.20
N VAL A 43 -15.29 -2.45 -2.91
CA VAL A 43 -13.98 -1.94 -3.31
C VAL A 43 -13.06 -1.78 -2.11
N VAL A 44 -11.76 -1.97 -2.31
CA VAL A 44 -10.73 -1.65 -1.32
C VAL A 44 -10.59 -0.14 -1.22
N VAL A 45 -10.74 0.39 0.00
CA VAL A 45 -10.57 1.82 0.29
C VAL A 45 -9.30 2.11 1.07
N SER A 46 -8.72 1.10 1.70
CA SER A 46 -7.41 1.15 2.35
C SER A 46 -6.92 -0.26 2.67
N GLY A 47 -5.70 -0.38 3.18
CA GLY A 47 -5.18 -1.63 3.69
C GLY A 47 -3.81 -1.43 4.29
N GLY A 48 -3.19 -2.53 4.67
CA GLY A 48 -1.86 -2.52 5.26
C GLY A 48 -1.33 -3.93 5.42
N ALA A 49 -0.09 -4.02 5.86
CA ALA A 49 0.53 -5.29 6.17
C ALA A 49 1.56 -5.15 7.28
N GLU A 50 1.80 -6.26 7.95
CA GLU A 50 2.78 -6.38 9.01
C GLU A 50 3.68 -7.57 8.71
N THR A 51 4.99 -7.34 8.76
CA THR A 51 6.00 -8.39 8.66
C THR A 51 6.57 -8.72 10.03
N ARG A 52 6.69 -10.02 10.34
CA ARG A 52 7.17 -10.56 11.61
C ARG A 52 8.27 -11.59 11.39
N GLY A 53 8.99 -11.91 12.46
CA GLY A 53 10.08 -12.88 12.46
C GLY A 53 11.46 -12.21 12.53
N LYS A 54 12.48 -12.90 12.03
CA LYS A 54 13.88 -12.43 12.08
C LYS A 54 14.16 -11.45 10.93
N ASP A 55 14.71 -10.29 11.25
CA ASP A 55 15.02 -9.19 10.32
C ASP A 55 13.93 -8.93 9.27
N PRO A 56 12.67 -8.72 9.69
CA PRO A 56 11.55 -8.63 8.77
C PRO A 56 11.51 -7.25 8.12
N ALA A 57 11.21 -7.21 6.83
CA ALA A 57 11.03 -5.97 6.10
C ALA A 57 9.89 -6.06 5.11
N LEU A 58 9.05 -5.03 5.09
CA LEU A 58 7.97 -4.89 4.12
C LEU A 58 8.54 -4.48 2.75
N ARG A 59 8.03 -5.10 1.68
CA ARG A 59 8.41 -4.79 0.29
C ARG A 59 7.27 -4.20 -0.51
N VAL A 60 6.09 -4.78 -0.37
CA VAL A 60 4.88 -4.35 -1.09
C VAL A 60 3.77 -4.21 -0.08
N SER A 61 3.00 -3.13 -0.17
CA SER A 61 1.71 -2.95 0.50
C SER A 61 0.92 -1.95 -0.31
N VAL A 62 0.02 -2.46 -1.15
CA VAL A 62 -0.57 -1.70 -2.26
C VAL A 62 -1.98 -2.21 -2.58
N ALA A 63 -2.82 -1.31 -3.08
CA ALA A 63 -4.03 -1.68 -3.81
C ALA A 63 -3.70 -1.70 -5.31
N PRO A 64 -3.57 -2.87 -5.95
CA PRO A 64 -3.34 -2.92 -7.39
C PRO A 64 -4.54 -2.34 -8.14
N ARG A 65 -4.30 -1.74 -9.32
CA ARG A 65 -5.41 -1.42 -10.22
C ARG A 65 -6.12 -2.73 -10.60
N PRO A 66 -7.45 -2.85 -10.38
CA PRO A 66 -8.16 -4.07 -10.71
C PRO A 66 -8.08 -4.30 -12.22
N LYS A 67 -7.71 -5.52 -12.62
CA LYS A 67 -7.96 -5.97 -13.99
C LYS A 67 -9.45 -6.23 -14.14
N GLU A 68 -9.99 -6.08 -15.34
CA GLU A 68 -11.39 -6.38 -15.62
C GLU A 68 -11.74 -7.80 -15.14
N GLY A 69 -12.85 -7.92 -14.40
CA GLY A 69 -13.31 -9.18 -13.80
C GLY A 69 -12.53 -9.67 -12.56
N SER A 70 -11.52 -8.94 -12.08
CA SER A 70 -10.77 -9.30 -10.86
C SER A 70 -11.35 -8.66 -9.60
N PRO A 71 -11.28 -9.32 -8.42
CA PRO A 71 -11.73 -8.74 -7.17
C PRO A 71 -10.85 -7.54 -6.78
N SER A 72 -11.46 -6.56 -6.12
CA SER A 72 -10.73 -5.48 -5.45
C SER A 72 -10.02 -6.03 -4.20
N LEU A 73 -8.76 -5.70 -3.98
CA LEU A 73 -7.94 -6.34 -2.93
C LEU A 73 -6.79 -5.46 -2.46
N TRP A 74 -6.19 -5.83 -1.32
CA TRP A 74 -4.91 -5.30 -0.88
C TRP A 74 -3.83 -6.38 -0.99
N THR A 75 -2.77 -6.11 -1.74
CA THR A 75 -1.62 -7.01 -1.91
C THR A 75 -0.48 -6.53 -1.02
N ALA A 76 0.14 -7.47 -0.30
CA ALA A 76 1.38 -7.21 0.39
C ALA A 76 2.39 -8.33 0.23
N SER A 77 3.67 -7.98 0.31
CA SER A 77 4.77 -8.93 0.40
C SER A 77 5.83 -8.41 1.36
N GLY A 78 6.50 -9.33 2.03
CA GLY A 78 7.62 -9.07 2.92
C GLY A 78 8.84 -9.88 2.54
N GLN A 79 9.94 -9.64 3.23
CA GLN A 79 11.12 -10.50 3.22
C GLN A 79 11.77 -10.52 4.59
N SER A 80 12.45 -11.60 4.90
CA SER A 80 13.50 -11.62 5.92
C SER A 80 14.85 -11.37 5.25
N LEU A 81 15.69 -10.53 5.86
CA LEU A 81 17.06 -10.32 5.39
C LEU A 81 18.03 -11.41 5.84
N SER A 82 17.59 -12.36 6.68
CA SER A 82 18.47 -13.40 7.27
C SER A 82 17.82 -14.78 7.42
N ALA A 83 16.59 -14.98 6.93
CA ALA A 83 15.86 -16.24 6.92
C ALA A 83 15.20 -16.50 5.57
N ALA A 84 14.73 -17.73 5.32
CA ALA A 84 14.06 -18.12 4.07
C ALA A 84 12.57 -17.77 4.03
N THR A 85 11.97 -17.53 5.20
CA THR A 85 10.56 -17.19 5.36
C THR A 85 10.39 -15.90 6.16
N VAL A 86 9.21 -15.30 6.03
CA VAL A 86 8.80 -14.14 6.81
C VAL A 86 7.33 -14.30 7.20
N GLY A 87 7.00 -13.98 8.44
CA GLY A 87 5.60 -13.92 8.86
C GLY A 87 4.95 -12.70 8.24
N LEU A 88 3.81 -12.85 7.58
CA LEU A 88 3.14 -11.75 6.88
C LEU A 88 1.66 -11.73 7.25
N ALA A 89 1.16 -10.66 7.85
CA ALA A 89 -0.27 -10.38 8.00
C ALA A 89 -0.70 -9.31 7.00
N VAL A 90 -1.90 -9.41 6.45
CA VAL A 90 -2.41 -8.47 5.44
C VAL A 90 -3.85 -8.08 5.76
N THR A 91 -4.14 -6.80 5.68
CA THR A 91 -5.47 -6.26 5.97
C THR A 91 -5.95 -5.45 4.77
N ALA A 92 -7.20 -5.64 4.38
CA ALA A 92 -7.93 -4.76 3.48
C ALA A 92 -9.11 -4.14 4.23
N ILE A 93 -9.32 -2.85 4.00
CA ILE A 93 -10.53 -2.14 4.39
C ILE A 93 -11.37 -2.01 3.13
N CYS A 94 -12.57 -2.55 3.18
CA CYS A 94 -13.50 -2.62 2.06
C CYS A 94 -14.74 -1.79 2.35
N ALA A 95 -15.33 -1.20 1.32
CA ALA A 95 -16.60 -0.50 1.40
C ALA A 95 -17.39 -0.73 0.10
N ASN A 96 -18.67 -0.37 0.09
CA ASN A 96 -19.40 -0.22 -1.17
C ASN A 96 -18.71 0.87 -2.02
N PRO A 97 -18.84 0.84 -3.35
CA PRO A 97 -18.24 1.84 -4.23
C PRO A 97 -18.58 3.27 -3.77
N VAL A 98 -17.54 4.07 -3.52
CA VAL A 98 -17.68 5.46 -3.08
C VAL A 98 -17.71 6.41 -4.30
N PRO A 99 -18.34 7.60 -4.19
CA PRO A 99 -18.40 8.56 -5.28
C PRO A 99 -16.99 8.95 -5.79
N GLY A 100 -16.80 8.90 -7.10
CA GLY A 100 -15.53 9.25 -7.73
C GLY A 100 -14.38 8.27 -7.49
N TYR A 101 -14.66 7.07 -6.96
CA TYR A 101 -13.65 6.06 -6.68
C TYR A 101 -12.75 5.76 -7.88
N GLU A 102 -11.44 5.84 -7.68
CA GLU A 102 -10.46 5.32 -8.63
C GLU A 102 -9.14 4.98 -7.94
N ILE A 103 -8.37 4.07 -8.54
CA ILE A 103 -6.99 3.80 -8.15
C ILE A 103 -6.08 4.37 -9.23
N VAL A 104 -5.28 5.37 -8.87
CA VAL A 104 -4.23 5.90 -9.73
C VAL A 104 -2.89 5.27 -9.36
N GLU A 105 -2.02 5.10 -10.34
CA GLU A 105 -0.69 4.50 -10.15
C GLU A 105 0.38 5.31 -10.86
N LEU A 106 1.51 5.49 -10.18
CA LEU A 106 2.77 5.92 -10.74
C LEU A 106 3.56 4.66 -11.14
N PRO A 107 3.95 4.50 -12.41
CA PRO A 107 4.60 3.28 -12.90
C PRO A 107 5.96 3.04 -12.23
N VAL A 108 6.47 1.82 -12.42
CA VAL A 108 7.78 1.43 -11.91
C VAL A 108 8.88 2.30 -12.53
N ALA A 109 9.69 2.89 -11.67
CA ALA A 109 10.88 3.63 -12.08
C ALA A 109 12.00 3.47 -11.04
N ASP A 110 13.25 3.52 -11.47
CA ASP A 110 14.40 3.63 -10.57
C ASP A 110 14.57 5.07 -10.08
N ALA A 111 14.96 5.22 -8.81
CA ALA A 111 15.37 6.48 -8.22
C ALA A 111 16.50 6.22 -7.21
N PRO A 112 17.32 7.23 -6.86
CA PRO A 112 18.25 7.11 -5.75
C PRO A 112 17.55 6.60 -4.49
N ASN A 113 18.28 5.83 -3.69
CA ASN A 113 17.73 5.27 -2.46
C ASN A 113 17.09 6.34 -1.57
N SER A 114 15.90 6.03 -1.05
CA SER A 114 15.12 6.90 -0.17
C SER A 114 14.63 8.22 -0.79
N THR A 115 14.70 8.39 -2.12
CA THR A 115 13.99 9.47 -2.79
C THR A 115 12.48 9.31 -2.58
N ALA A 116 11.82 10.40 -2.17
CA ALA A 116 10.37 10.43 -2.05
C ALA A 116 9.72 10.41 -3.43
N LYS A 117 8.80 9.47 -3.64
CA LYS A 117 7.87 9.49 -4.77
C LYS A 117 6.51 9.89 -4.24
N SER A 118 5.88 10.85 -4.90
CA SER A 118 4.56 11.34 -4.52
C SER A 118 3.60 11.29 -5.69
N LEU A 119 2.35 10.90 -5.42
CA LEU A 119 1.26 10.86 -6.39
C LEU A 119 0.05 11.58 -5.81
N ALA A 120 -0.56 12.43 -6.63
CA ALA A 120 -1.78 13.15 -6.29
C ALA A 120 -3.00 12.48 -6.92
N CYS A 121 -4.16 12.67 -6.31
CA CYS A 121 -5.42 12.35 -6.97
C CYS A 121 -5.72 13.33 -8.11
N PRO A 122 -6.51 12.93 -9.12
CA PRO A 122 -7.01 13.84 -10.14
C PRO A 122 -7.83 14.99 -9.55
N SER A 123 -8.02 16.04 -10.35
CA SER A 123 -8.74 17.25 -9.93
C SER A 123 -10.12 16.91 -9.37
N GLY A 124 -10.47 17.54 -8.24
CA GLY A 124 -11.74 17.32 -7.55
C GLY A 124 -11.80 16.07 -6.67
N LYS A 125 -10.70 15.33 -6.51
CA LYS A 125 -10.62 14.14 -5.66
C LYS A 125 -9.55 14.25 -4.58
N ALA A 126 -9.78 13.56 -3.46
CA ALA A 126 -8.88 13.45 -2.34
C ALA A 126 -8.34 12.01 -2.17
N PRO A 127 -7.11 11.83 -1.67
CA PRO A 127 -6.57 10.51 -1.36
C PRO A 127 -7.22 9.93 -0.11
N LEU A 128 -7.83 8.74 -0.22
CA LEU A 128 -8.31 7.94 0.91
C LEU A 128 -7.17 7.14 1.55
N SER A 129 -6.29 6.59 0.72
CA SER A 129 -5.15 5.77 1.11
C SER A 129 -4.18 5.66 -0.05
N GLY A 130 -3.01 5.08 0.19
CA GLY A 130 -2.08 4.74 -0.87
C GLY A 130 -1.12 3.65 -0.44
N GLY A 131 -0.38 3.15 -1.41
CA GLY A 131 0.47 2.01 -1.23
C GLY A 131 1.68 2.05 -2.15
N VAL A 132 2.69 1.28 -1.80
CA VAL A 132 3.97 1.29 -2.49
C VAL A 132 4.44 -0.14 -2.71
N ALA A 133 5.03 -0.39 -3.88
CA ALA A 133 5.67 -1.65 -4.22
C ALA A 133 7.14 -1.40 -4.50
N GLY A 134 8.03 -1.99 -3.70
CA GLY A 134 9.47 -2.07 -3.92
C GLY A 134 9.84 -3.35 -4.66
N TYR A 135 10.62 -3.23 -5.74
CA TYR A 135 11.02 -4.36 -6.58
C TYR A 135 12.40 -4.90 -6.19
N ASN A 136 12.75 -6.08 -6.69
CA ASN A 136 14.00 -6.80 -6.37
C ASN A 136 14.14 -7.12 -4.87
N THR A 137 15.06 -6.46 -4.16
CA THR A 137 15.23 -6.60 -2.71
C THR A 137 14.92 -5.29 -1.97
N ALA A 138 14.34 -4.31 -2.66
CA ALA A 138 13.96 -3.04 -2.07
C ALA A 138 12.91 -3.21 -0.96
N VAL A 139 13.11 -2.47 0.12
CA VAL A 139 12.25 -2.41 1.30
C VAL A 139 11.56 -1.06 1.38
N VAL A 140 10.31 -1.07 1.84
CA VAL A 140 9.53 0.15 2.11
C VAL A 140 10.04 0.77 3.39
N THR A 141 10.42 2.05 3.35
CA THR A 141 10.89 2.80 4.53
C THR A 141 9.89 3.85 5.00
N SER A 142 9.01 4.31 4.12
CA SER A 142 7.85 5.13 4.49
C SER A 142 6.74 5.03 3.46
N SER A 143 5.49 5.09 3.90
CA SER A 143 4.30 5.24 3.07
C SER A 143 3.29 6.05 3.87
N ARG A 144 2.91 7.25 3.41
CA ARG A 144 2.13 8.21 4.19
C ARG A 144 1.43 9.25 3.32
N PRO A 145 0.35 9.88 3.80
CA PRO A 145 -0.10 11.14 3.24
C PRO A 145 0.95 12.23 3.49
N GLU A 146 1.08 13.16 2.56
CA GLU A 146 1.97 14.31 2.63
C GLU A 146 1.25 15.55 2.12
N PHE A 147 1.30 16.64 2.89
CA PHE A 147 0.79 17.93 2.47
C PHE A 147 1.86 18.64 1.65
N VAL A 148 1.59 18.85 0.35
CA VAL A 148 2.50 19.56 -0.56
C VAL A 148 1.72 20.68 -1.23
N SER A 149 2.14 21.93 -0.97
CA SER A 149 1.57 23.12 -1.61
C SER A 149 0.04 23.21 -1.50
N GLY A 150 -0.52 22.93 -0.32
CA GLY A 150 -1.96 23.03 -0.04
C GLY A 150 -2.81 21.83 -0.47
N ALA A 151 -2.21 20.76 -1.01
CA ALA A 151 -2.91 19.54 -1.39
C ALA A 151 -2.33 18.31 -0.69
N VAL A 152 -3.18 17.33 -0.38
CA VAL A 152 -2.75 16.03 0.12
C VAL A 152 -2.34 15.14 -1.04
N LYS A 153 -1.11 14.63 -0.98
CA LYS A 153 -0.57 13.61 -1.88
C LYS A 153 -0.26 12.36 -1.06
N TRP A 154 -0.15 11.21 -1.72
CA TRP A 154 0.49 10.06 -1.09
C TRP A 154 1.97 10.06 -1.42
N SER A 155 2.81 9.80 -0.43
CA SER A 155 4.27 9.86 -0.52
C SER A 155 4.87 8.58 0.05
N ALA A 156 5.78 7.96 -0.69
CA ALA A 156 6.50 6.79 -0.22
C ALA A 156 7.98 6.83 -0.56
N ARG A 157 8.76 6.09 0.23
CA ARG A 157 10.20 5.91 0.06
C ARG A 157 10.53 4.44 0.16
N VAL A 158 11.47 4.02 -0.68
CA VAL A 158 12.01 2.67 -0.71
C VAL A 158 13.53 2.74 -0.65
N ARG A 159 14.15 1.71 -0.09
CA ARG A 159 15.61 1.53 -0.07
C ARG A 159 15.94 0.16 -0.62
N GLU A 160 16.87 0.10 -1.54
CA GLU A 160 17.48 -1.14 -2.03
C GLU A 160 18.80 -1.37 -1.30
N PRO A 161 18.90 -2.39 -0.41
CA PRO A 161 20.13 -2.63 0.34
C PRO A 161 21.33 -3.01 -0.53
N SER A 162 21.09 -3.61 -1.71
CA SER A 162 22.14 -4.15 -2.57
C SER A 162 22.60 -3.21 -3.70
N ARG A 163 21.92 -2.06 -3.88
CA ARG A 163 22.16 -1.14 -5.01
C ARG A 163 22.04 0.31 -4.55
N THR A 164 22.53 1.25 -5.37
CA THR A 164 22.44 2.69 -5.11
C THR A 164 21.07 3.28 -5.47
N THR A 165 20.31 2.59 -6.32
CA THR A 165 18.96 2.96 -6.74
C THR A 165 17.94 1.90 -6.32
N ALA A 166 16.71 2.35 -6.09
CA ALA A 166 15.57 1.50 -5.80
C ALA A 166 14.48 1.68 -6.86
N ALA A 167 14.01 0.55 -7.40
CA ALA A 167 12.86 0.49 -8.28
C ALA A 167 11.58 0.39 -7.45
N SER A 168 10.60 1.25 -7.74
CA SER A 168 9.30 1.22 -7.07
C SER A 168 8.16 1.81 -7.90
N SER A 169 6.94 1.38 -7.61
CA SER A 169 5.68 2.00 -8.03
C SER A 169 4.88 2.46 -6.82
N LEU A 170 3.92 3.35 -7.05
CA LEU A 170 3.08 3.96 -6.03
C LEU A 170 1.63 3.93 -6.50
N THR A 171 0.69 3.56 -5.64
CA THR A 171 -0.75 3.69 -5.91
C THR A 171 -1.39 4.62 -4.91
N VAL A 172 -2.47 5.28 -5.35
CA VAL A 172 -3.34 6.08 -4.50
C VAL A 172 -4.77 5.73 -4.81
N ILE A 173 -5.53 5.47 -3.74
CA ILE A 173 -6.97 5.29 -3.80
C ILE A 173 -7.59 6.68 -3.62
N CYS A 174 -8.35 7.11 -4.60
CA CYS A 174 -8.95 8.44 -4.68
C CYS A 174 -10.48 8.35 -4.62
N ALA A 175 -11.11 9.36 -4.03
CA ALA A 175 -12.56 9.56 -4.03
C ALA A 175 -12.88 11.06 -4.00
N ASN A 176 -14.14 11.43 -4.23
CA ASN A 176 -14.60 12.82 -4.11
C ASN A 176 -14.58 13.32 -2.66
#